data_AF-F2IBP5-F1
#
_entry.id   AF-F2IBP5-F1
#
_cell.length_a   1.000
_cell.length_b   1.000
_cell.length_c   1.000
_cell.angle_alpha   90.00
_cell.angle_beta   90.00
_cell.angle_gamma   90.00
#
_symmetry.space_group_name_H-M   'P 1'
#
loop_
_entity.id
_entity.type
_entity.pdbx_description
1 polymer ?
#
loop_
_entity_poly.entity_id
_entity_poly.type
_entity_poly.pdbx_seq_one_letter_code
_entity_poly.pdbx_strand_id
1 'polypeptide(L)'
;MKIKFGLFLLLSIVFTSCSDEADDTITIEKRHSSKEALTDNTISTNFNENSFKSKVEAELLVELHLCDPKATKNDDPAHPSCSPNFFRFFKLNKNTPLKDGFKLLIKAGVNGFPIRRMLIFEREGGNLVKLNGFNGNLIEERKTSSGYDDLVIRFPDNINNNITYYNCLFRWKDGRYDYVNCEVIDEDVPRKVKAEFIDSMGVEIKKILDRNNMLF
;
A
#
# COMPACT_ATOMS: atom_id res chain seq x y z
N MET A 1 30.41 -29.07 67.38
CA MET A 1 29.08 -29.39 67.97
C MET A 1 28.97 -28.68 69.32
N LYS A 2 27.78 -28.14 69.65
CA LYS A 2 27.38 -27.24 70.78
C LYS A 2 27.63 -25.74 70.47
N ILE A 3 26.67 -24.87 70.11
CA ILE A 3 25.28 -24.51 70.50
C ILE A 3 25.16 -23.58 71.73
N LYS A 4 24.45 -22.45 71.49
CA LYS A 4 23.69 -21.49 72.35
C LYS A 4 24.47 -20.35 73.02
N PHE A 5 23.92 -19.17 73.33
CA PHE A 5 22.77 -18.32 72.94
C PHE A 5 22.75 -17.16 73.97
N GLY A 6 22.29 -15.95 73.59
CA GLY A 6 21.95 -14.84 74.54
C GLY A 6 22.66 -13.53 74.16
N LEU A 7 22.05 -12.61 73.41
CA LEU A 7 20.94 -11.68 73.73
C LEU A 7 21.31 -10.65 74.80
N PHE A 8 21.64 -9.42 74.40
CA PHE A 8 21.16 -8.24 75.12
C PHE A 8 20.93 -7.04 74.19
N LEU A 9 19.80 -6.40 74.46
CA LEU A 9 19.09 -5.32 73.80
C LEU A 9 19.83 -3.97 73.97
N LEU A 10 19.79 -3.09 72.98
CA LEU A 10 19.50 -1.67 73.23
C LEU A 10 19.05 -0.95 71.96
N LEU A 11 17.79 -0.51 72.05
CA LEU A 11 17.02 0.27 71.10
C LEU A 11 17.37 1.75 71.26
N SER A 12 17.54 2.50 70.18
CA SER A 12 17.38 3.96 70.18
C SER A 12 16.94 4.40 68.79
N ILE A 13 15.62 4.58 68.67
CA ILE A 13 14.95 5.26 67.56
C ILE A 13 15.07 6.77 67.85
N VAL A 14 15.61 7.55 66.91
CA VAL A 14 15.43 9.00 66.89
C VAL A 14 14.94 9.37 65.49
N PHE A 15 13.69 9.82 65.42
CA PHE A 15 13.13 10.55 64.29
C PHE A 15 13.55 12.01 64.38
N THR A 16 14.12 12.59 63.32
CA THR A 16 13.99 14.04 63.06
C THR A 16 14.02 14.32 61.54
N SER A 17 12.93 14.93 61.08
CA SER A 17 12.71 15.58 59.78
C SER A 17 13.52 16.87 59.63
N CYS A 18 13.95 17.22 58.42
CA CYS A 18 13.63 18.48 57.71
C CYS A 18 14.56 18.74 56.51
N SER A 19 14.01 19.52 55.57
CA SER A 19 14.56 20.14 54.35
C SER A 19 15.91 20.87 54.57
N ASP A 20 16.73 21.20 53.57
CA ASP A 20 16.48 21.87 52.29
C ASP A 20 17.69 21.74 51.33
N GLU A 21 17.39 21.93 50.04
CA GLU A 21 18.23 22.49 48.96
C GLU A 21 19.58 21.85 48.55
N ALA A 22 19.59 21.23 47.35
CA ALA A 22 20.74 21.24 46.44
C ALA A 22 20.30 21.05 44.97
N ASP A 23 20.24 22.18 44.27
CA ASP A 23 20.69 22.42 42.90
C ASP A 23 20.08 21.60 41.74
N ASP A 24 19.10 22.23 41.09
CA ASP A 24 18.58 21.91 39.77
C ASP A 24 19.66 22.11 38.69
N THR A 25 20.10 21.04 38.05
CA THR A 25 20.35 21.05 36.58
C THR A 25 20.28 19.64 36.03
N ILE A 26 19.09 19.20 35.65
CA ILE A 26 18.92 18.02 34.80
C ILE A 26 19.39 18.40 33.40
N THR A 27 20.54 17.87 32.98
CA THR A 27 21.01 17.97 31.60
C THR A 27 20.11 17.09 30.73
N ILE A 28 19.12 17.69 30.08
CA ILE A 28 18.34 17.00 29.04
C ILE A 28 19.27 16.85 27.84
N GLU A 29 19.84 15.66 27.67
CA GLU A 29 20.39 15.26 26.37
C GLU A 29 19.30 15.47 25.33
N LYS A 30 19.54 16.41 24.41
CA LYS A 30 18.77 16.53 23.18
C LYS A 30 18.89 15.19 22.46
N ARG A 31 17.91 14.31 22.66
CA ARG A 31 17.60 13.25 21.70
C ARG A 31 17.48 13.95 20.36
N HIS A 32 18.49 13.77 19.52
CA HIS A 32 18.37 13.92 18.08
C HIS A 32 17.27 12.93 17.65
N SER A 33 16.01 13.34 17.81
CA SER A 33 14.93 12.82 17.00
C SER A 33 15.19 13.42 15.64
N SER A 34 16.01 12.72 14.85
CA SER A 34 15.83 12.76 13.42
C SER A 34 14.41 12.31 13.16
N LYS A 35 13.49 13.28 13.08
CA LYS A 35 12.30 13.11 12.26
C LYS A 35 12.84 12.86 10.87
N GLU A 36 13.08 11.59 10.53
CA GLU A 36 12.96 11.17 9.14
C GLU A 36 11.62 11.74 8.69
N ALA A 37 11.68 12.67 7.74
CA ALA A 37 10.48 13.16 7.11
C ALA A 37 9.77 11.91 6.56
N LEU A 38 8.60 11.60 7.12
CA LEU A 38 7.71 10.58 6.58
C LEU A 38 7.48 10.96 5.12
N THR A 39 8.18 10.28 4.21
CA THR A 39 7.92 10.41 2.78
C THR A 39 6.53 9.82 2.56
N ASP A 40 5.56 10.70 2.31
CA ASP A 40 4.23 10.28 1.94
C ASP A 40 4.30 9.61 0.56
N ASN A 41 4.34 8.28 0.56
CA ASN A 41 4.38 7.46 -0.64
C ASN A 41 2.97 7.20 -1.20
N THR A 42 1.94 7.91 -0.69
CA THR A 42 0.56 7.74 -1.12
C THR A 42 0.35 8.23 -2.54
N ILE A 43 -0.25 7.39 -3.37
CA ILE A 43 -0.60 7.68 -4.74
C ILE A 43 -2.06 8.14 -4.78
N SER A 44 -2.26 9.44 -5.03
CA SER A 44 -3.57 9.97 -5.39
C SER A 44 -3.72 9.95 -6.91
N THR A 45 -4.59 9.08 -7.42
CA THR A 45 -4.86 9.00 -8.86
C THR A 45 -6.12 9.79 -9.23
N ASN A 46 -5.91 10.95 -9.87
CA ASN A 46 -6.96 11.70 -10.55
C ASN A 46 -7.03 11.31 -12.04
N PHE A 47 -8.20 11.43 -12.66
CA PHE A 47 -8.41 11.18 -14.10
C PHE A 47 -8.70 12.48 -14.87
N ASN A 48 -8.19 13.62 -14.37
CA ASN A 48 -8.52 14.96 -14.88
C ASN A 48 -7.42 15.56 -15.77
N GLU A 49 -6.39 14.77 -16.10
CA GLU A 49 -5.33 15.20 -17.02
C GLU A 49 -5.84 15.19 -18.46
N ASN A 50 -5.46 16.22 -19.22
CA ASN A 50 -5.94 16.42 -20.59
C ASN A 50 -5.04 15.80 -21.67
N SER A 51 -3.80 15.38 -21.34
CA SER A 51 -2.86 14.77 -22.29
C SER A 51 -1.89 13.80 -21.62
N PHE A 52 -1.45 12.78 -22.36
CA PHE A 52 -0.35 11.91 -21.91
C PHE A 52 0.99 12.62 -21.96
N LYS A 53 2.01 12.03 -21.32
CA LYS A 53 3.39 12.57 -21.35
C LYS A 53 4.07 12.26 -22.68
N SER A 54 3.67 11.18 -23.35
CA SER A 54 4.14 10.84 -24.68
C SER A 54 3.06 10.16 -25.52
N LYS A 55 3.39 9.86 -26.78
CA LYS A 55 2.53 9.07 -27.68
C LYS A 55 2.50 7.57 -27.33
N VAL A 56 3.50 7.07 -26.61
CA VAL A 56 3.66 5.65 -26.29
C VAL A 56 2.47 5.15 -25.48
N GLU A 57 1.96 5.95 -24.54
CA GLU A 57 0.77 5.60 -23.76
C GLU A 57 -0.44 5.29 -24.67
N ALA A 58 -0.71 6.15 -25.66
CA ALA A 58 -1.83 5.94 -26.58
C ALA A 58 -1.60 4.72 -27.49
N GLU A 59 -0.38 4.54 -28.01
CA GLU A 59 0.00 3.38 -28.82
C GLU A 59 -0.21 2.06 -28.05
N LEU A 60 0.17 2.02 -26.77
CA LEU A 60 -0.03 0.85 -25.89
C LEU A 60 -1.51 0.56 -25.64
N LEU A 61 -2.35 1.58 -25.45
CA LEU A 61 -3.79 1.37 -25.26
C LEU A 61 -4.47 0.81 -26.51
N VAL A 62 -4.00 1.20 -27.70
CA VAL A 62 -4.45 0.66 -28.98
C VAL A 62 -3.98 -0.79 -29.15
N GLU A 63 -2.71 -1.09 -28.86
CA GLU A 63 -2.15 -2.46 -28.89
C GLU A 63 -2.94 -3.41 -27.97
N LEU A 64 -3.34 -2.94 -26.79
CA LEU A 64 -4.15 -3.70 -25.84
C LEU A 64 -5.65 -3.75 -26.17
N HIS A 65 -6.09 -3.07 -27.23
CA HIS A 65 -7.51 -2.92 -27.60
C HIS A 65 -8.40 -2.39 -26.46
N LEU A 66 -7.88 -1.45 -25.66
CA LEU A 66 -8.60 -0.89 -24.51
C LEU A 66 -9.35 0.41 -24.82
N CYS A 67 -9.06 1.03 -25.97
CA CYS A 67 -9.63 2.30 -26.40
C CYS A 67 -9.95 2.30 -27.90
N ASP A 68 -10.78 3.26 -28.32
CA ASP A 68 -11.00 3.55 -29.74
C ASP A 68 -10.12 4.74 -30.17
N PRO A 69 -9.15 4.53 -31.09
CA PRO A 69 -8.31 5.61 -31.60
C PRO A 69 -9.07 6.65 -32.43
N LYS A 70 -10.31 6.35 -32.84
CA LYS A 70 -11.19 7.27 -33.58
C LYS A 70 -12.18 8.02 -32.69
N ALA A 71 -12.28 7.66 -31.41
CA ALA A 71 -13.17 8.34 -30.48
C ALA A 71 -12.71 9.78 -30.26
N THR A 72 -13.63 10.72 -30.48
CA THR A 72 -13.39 12.16 -30.29
C THR A 72 -13.88 12.67 -28.94
N LYS A 73 -14.60 11.83 -28.20
CA LYS A 73 -15.20 12.15 -26.90
C LYS A 73 -14.38 11.56 -25.75
N ASN A 74 -14.26 12.33 -24.68
CA ASN A 74 -13.48 11.98 -23.49
C ASN A 74 -14.37 11.65 -22.28
N ASP A 75 -15.67 11.50 -22.50
CA ASP A 75 -16.71 11.30 -21.50
C ASP A 75 -17.56 10.04 -21.75
N ASP A 76 -17.26 9.26 -22.79
CA ASP A 76 -17.91 7.99 -23.09
C ASP A 76 -17.09 6.79 -22.58
N PRO A 77 -17.39 6.25 -21.39
CA PRO A 77 -16.68 5.10 -20.85
C PRO A 77 -17.01 3.78 -21.57
N ALA A 78 -18.08 3.70 -22.37
CA ALA A 78 -18.40 2.51 -23.16
C ALA A 78 -17.57 2.45 -24.45
N HIS A 79 -17.17 3.61 -24.97
CA HIS A 79 -16.27 3.77 -26.12
C HIS A 79 -15.12 4.73 -25.77
N PRO A 80 -14.21 4.32 -24.86
CA PRO A 80 -13.22 5.22 -24.30
C PRO A 80 -12.21 5.66 -25.36
N SER A 81 -11.94 6.96 -25.41
CA SER A 81 -10.81 7.49 -26.18
C SER A 81 -9.48 7.03 -25.59
N CYS A 82 -8.44 6.98 -26.42
CA CYS A 82 -7.07 6.67 -26.01
C CYS A 82 -6.44 7.88 -25.29
N SER A 83 -7.02 8.26 -24.14
CA SER A 83 -6.68 9.48 -23.42
C SER A 83 -6.54 9.26 -21.91
N PRO A 84 -5.89 10.20 -21.20
CA PRO A 84 -5.78 10.11 -19.75
C PRO A 84 -7.14 10.22 -19.02
N ASN A 85 -8.24 10.57 -19.67
CA ASN A 85 -9.53 10.66 -18.98
C ASN A 85 -10.04 9.31 -18.46
N PHE A 86 -9.48 8.21 -18.96
CA PHE A 86 -9.85 6.84 -18.62
C PHE A 86 -8.68 5.99 -18.10
N PHE A 87 -7.43 6.38 -18.37
CA PHE A 87 -6.25 5.54 -18.17
C PHE A 87 -5.09 6.27 -17.48
N ARG A 88 -4.36 5.56 -16.62
CA ARG A 88 -3.15 6.07 -15.95
C ARG A 88 -2.04 5.03 -16.00
N PHE A 89 -0.89 5.43 -16.54
CA PHE A 89 0.29 4.59 -16.61
C PHE A 89 1.25 4.87 -15.47
N PHE A 90 1.83 3.81 -14.94
CA PHE A 90 2.96 3.83 -14.01
C PHE A 90 4.07 2.95 -14.59
N LYS A 91 5.33 3.29 -14.31
CA LYS A 91 6.47 2.47 -14.75
C LYS A 91 6.43 1.11 -14.04
N LEU A 92 6.76 0.02 -14.74
CA LEU A 92 6.90 -1.29 -14.11
C LEU A 92 7.99 -1.27 -13.02
N ASN A 93 9.17 -0.77 -13.39
CA ASN A 93 10.31 -0.53 -12.53
C ASN A 93 11.16 0.65 -13.06
N LYS A 94 12.31 0.96 -12.44
CA LYS A 94 13.15 2.10 -12.84
C LYS A 94 13.82 1.94 -14.21
N ASN A 95 14.11 0.72 -14.61
CA ASN A 95 14.98 0.39 -15.75
C ASN A 95 14.22 -0.05 -17.00
N THR A 96 12.99 -0.57 -16.84
CA THR A 96 12.16 -1.02 -17.95
C THR A 96 11.52 0.19 -18.67
N PRO A 97 11.75 0.35 -19.99
CA PRO A 97 11.05 1.36 -20.79
C PRO A 97 9.54 1.12 -20.79
N LEU A 98 8.75 2.20 -20.87
CA LEU A 98 7.29 2.09 -20.82
C LEU A 98 6.70 1.16 -21.91
N LYS A 99 7.28 1.17 -23.12
CA LYS A 99 6.86 0.31 -24.24
C LYS A 99 7.07 -1.19 -23.99
N ASP A 100 7.94 -1.54 -23.04
CA ASP A 100 8.38 -2.89 -22.74
C ASP A 100 7.80 -3.40 -21.40
N GLY A 101 7.32 -2.53 -20.52
CA GLY A 101 6.64 -2.94 -19.30
C GLY A 101 6.07 -1.79 -18.49
N PHE A 102 4.86 -1.98 -17.96
CA PHE A 102 4.11 -0.94 -17.26
C PHE A 102 3.02 -1.49 -16.35
N LYS A 103 2.54 -0.62 -15.47
CA LYS A 103 1.32 -0.77 -14.67
C LYS A 103 0.27 0.20 -15.23
N LEU A 104 -0.95 -0.27 -15.43
CA LEU A 104 -2.05 0.49 -16.05
C LEU A 104 -3.25 0.48 -15.12
N LEU A 105 -3.61 1.65 -14.57
CA LEU A 105 -4.89 1.86 -13.90
C LEU A 105 -5.94 2.30 -14.90
N ILE A 106 -7.06 1.57 -14.90
CA ILE A 106 -8.26 1.86 -15.68
C ILE A 106 -9.32 2.44 -14.73
N LYS A 107 -9.91 3.57 -15.13
CA LYS A 107 -11.00 4.23 -14.40
C LYS A 107 -12.21 3.31 -14.25
N ALA A 108 -12.93 3.43 -13.14
CA ALA A 108 -14.20 2.73 -12.94
C ALA A 108 -15.24 3.17 -14.00
N GLY A 109 -16.09 2.24 -14.42
CA GLY A 109 -17.11 2.40 -15.45
C GLY A 109 -16.62 2.10 -16.88
N VAL A 110 -15.32 2.19 -17.13
CA VAL A 110 -14.74 1.95 -18.46
C VAL A 110 -15.00 0.52 -18.92
N ASN A 111 -15.52 0.36 -20.13
CA ASN A 111 -15.90 -0.92 -20.74
C ASN A 111 -16.85 -1.76 -19.85
N GLY A 112 -17.70 -1.09 -19.05
CA GLY A 112 -18.70 -1.74 -18.19
C GLY A 112 -18.17 -2.31 -16.87
N PHE A 113 -16.90 -2.09 -16.54
CA PHE A 113 -16.32 -2.58 -15.28
C PHE A 113 -16.67 -1.62 -14.13
N PRO A 114 -17.37 -2.06 -13.07
CA PRO A 114 -17.91 -1.16 -12.05
C PRO A 114 -16.85 -0.54 -11.14
N ILE A 115 -15.68 -1.17 -11.05
CA ILE A 115 -14.57 -0.76 -10.19
C ILE A 115 -13.30 -0.56 -11.01
N ARG A 116 -12.35 0.21 -10.45
CA ARG A 116 -11.05 0.45 -11.09
C ARG A 116 -10.31 -0.87 -11.26
N ARG A 117 -9.50 -0.95 -12.32
CA ARG A 117 -8.67 -2.12 -12.61
C ARG A 117 -7.23 -1.72 -12.76
N MET A 118 -6.34 -2.37 -12.02
CA MET A 118 -4.89 -2.27 -12.21
C MET A 118 -4.43 -3.48 -13.01
N LEU A 119 -3.83 -3.26 -14.17
CA LEU A 119 -3.24 -4.31 -15.00
C LEU A 119 -1.73 -4.11 -15.06
N ILE A 120 -0.96 -5.19 -15.03
CA ILE A 120 0.49 -5.15 -15.08
C ILE A 120 0.96 -5.97 -16.28
N PHE A 121 1.80 -5.37 -17.10
CA PHE A 121 2.30 -5.98 -18.33
C PHE A 121 3.83 -5.88 -18.41
N GLU A 122 4.42 -6.89 -19.04
CA GLU A 122 5.81 -6.90 -19.48
C GLU A 122 5.89 -7.57 -20.85
N ARG A 123 6.83 -7.14 -21.69
CA ARG A 123 6.97 -7.62 -23.06
C ARG A 123 7.85 -8.85 -23.09
N GLU A 124 7.32 -9.96 -23.59
CA GLU A 124 8.04 -11.21 -23.79
C GLU A 124 7.91 -11.64 -25.26
N GLY A 125 9.05 -11.93 -25.91
CA GLY A 125 9.04 -12.35 -27.32
C GLY A 125 8.36 -11.35 -28.27
N GLY A 126 8.37 -10.06 -27.93
CA GLY A 126 7.73 -9.00 -28.72
C GLY A 126 6.26 -8.73 -28.38
N ASN A 127 5.62 -9.53 -27.52
CA ASN A 127 4.21 -9.38 -27.16
C ASN A 127 4.05 -8.88 -25.72
N LEU A 128 3.04 -8.04 -25.46
CA LEU A 128 2.69 -7.65 -24.08
C LEU A 128 1.98 -8.81 -23.37
N VAL A 129 2.63 -9.36 -22.35
CA VAL A 129 2.10 -10.43 -21.49
C VAL A 129 1.58 -9.80 -20.20
N LYS A 130 0.36 -10.13 -19.82
CA LYS A 130 -0.25 -9.68 -18.56
C LYS A 130 0.32 -10.53 -17.40
N LEU A 131 0.99 -9.88 -16.46
CA LEU A 131 1.60 -10.52 -15.28
C LEU A 131 0.62 -10.63 -14.10
N ASN A 132 -0.15 -9.56 -13.88
CA ASN A 132 -1.15 -9.44 -12.83
C ASN A 132 -2.31 -8.54 -13.28
N GLY A 133 -3.48 -8.81 -12.74
CA GLY A 133 -4.66 -7.96 -12.75
C GLY A 133 -5.25 -7.84 -11.35
N PHE A 134 -5.68 -6.64 -11.00
CA PHE A 134 -6.35 -6.33 -9.74
C PHE A 134 -7.61 -5.54 -10.01
N ASN A 135 -8.74 -5.95 -9.44
CA ASN A 135 -9.93 -5.11 -9.37
C ASN A 135 -9.83 -4.20 -8.13
N GLY A 136 -8.90 -3.26 -8.19
CA GLY A 136 -8.55 -2.38 -7.08
C GLY A 136 -7.74 -1.18 -7.54
N ASN A 137 -7.42 -0.30 -6.58
CA ASN A 137 -6.70 0.93 -6.83
C ASN A 137 -5.29 0.85 -6.22
N LEU A 138 -4.25 1.15 -7.01
CA LEU A 138 -2.90 1.36 -6.49
C LEU A 138 -2.89 2.63 -5.62
N ILE A 139 -2.51 2.48 -4.35
CA ILE A 139 -2.48 3.59 -3.37
C ILE A 139 -1.09 3.87 -2.82
N GLU A 140 -0.11 2.98 -2.99
CA GLU A 140 1.26 3.17 -2.51
C GLU A 140 2.23 2.30 -3.32
N GLU A 141 3.44 2.81 -3.54
CA GLU A 141 4.58 2.05 -4.04
C GLU A 141 5.74 2.16 -3.06
N ARG A 142 6.29 1.01 -2.63
CA ARG A 142 7.37 0.94 -1.65
C ARG A 142 8.65 0.47 -2.32
N LYS A 143 9.69 1.31 -2.27
CA LYS A 143 10.98 1.00 -2.89
C LYS A 143 11.57 -0.27 -2.29
N THR A 144 12.07 -1.14 -3.15
CA THR A 144 12.81 -2.35 -2.74
C THR A 144 14.16 -2.41 -3.44
N SER A 145 15.03 -3.30 -2.96
CA SER A 145 16.33 -3.58 -3.59
C SER A 145 16.21 -4.41 -4.87
N SER A 146 15.08 -5.06 -5.15
CA SER A 146 14.89 -5.87 -6.36
C SER A 146 14.78 -5.02 -7.64
N GLY A 147 14.58 -3.71 -7.48
CA GLY A 147 14.27 -2.77 -8.56
C GLY A 147 12.77 -2.66 -8.86
N TYR A 148 11.96 -3.63 -8.42
CA TYR A 148 10.50 -3.60 -8.50
C TYR A 148 9.93 -3.15 -7.15
N ASP A 149 9.13 -2.10 -7.16
CA ASP A 149 8.52 -1.56 -5.94
C ASP A 149 7.41 -2.50 -5.45
N ASP A 150 7.34 -2.77 -4.15
CA ASP A 150 6.19 -3.46 -3.56
C ASP A 150 4.95 -2.56 -3.73
N LEU A 151 3.79 -3.16 -3.98
CA LEU A 151 2.55 -2.44 -4.28
C LEU A 151 1.57 -2.56 -3.12
N VAL A 152 0.94 -1.45 -2.74
CA VAL A 152 -0.25 -1.50 -1.89
C VAL A 152 -1.48 -1.23 -2.75
N ILE A 153 -2.34 -2.23 -2.87
CA ILE A 153 -3.58 -2.15 -3.63
C ILE A 153 -4.75 -2.08 -2.65
N ARG A 154 -5.63 -1.10 -2.86
CA ARG A 154 -6.90 -0.93 -2.14
C ARG A 154 -8.04 -1.57 -2.90
N PHE A 155 -8.66 -2.57 -2.31
CA PHE A 155 -9.79 -3.31 -2.87
C PHE A 155 -11.11 -2.87 -2.24
N PRO A 156 -12.10 -2.43 -3.02
CA PRO A 156 -13.45 -2.22 -2.51
C PRO A 156 -14.23 -3.55 -2.47
N ASP A 157 -14.78 -3.89 -1.31
CA ASP A 157 -15.70 -5.02 -1.13
C ASP A 157 -17.06 -4.51 -0.66
N ASN A 158 -18.13 -4.93 -1.33
CA ASN A 158 -19.49 -4.52 -0.99
C ASN A 158 -20.16 -5.63 -0.16
N ILE A 159 -20.24 -5.42 1.15
CA ILE A 159 -20.86 -6.33 2.10
C ILE A 159 -22.16 -5.71 2.56
N ASN A 160 -23.30 -6.25 2.10
CA ASN A 160 -24.64 -5.77 2.46
C ASN A 160 -24.86 -4.26 2.24
N ASN A 161 -24.42 -3.74 1.09
CA ASN A 161 -24.45 -2.32 0.71
C ASN A 161 -23.49 -1.41 1.50
N ASN A 162 -22.63 -1.96 2.35
CA ASN A 162 -21.55 -1.23 3.00
C ASN A 162 -20.23 -1.56 2.31
N ILE A 163 -19.48 -0.52 1.94
CA ILE A 163 -18.18 -0.69 1.29
C ILE A 163 -17.11 -0.83 2.37
N THR A 164 -16.50 -2.00 2.42
CA THR A 164 -15.26 -2.24 3.16
C THR A 164 -14.08 -2.11 2.20
N TYR A 165 -12.99 -1.50 2.64
CA TYR A 165 -11.75 -1.51 1.86
C TYR A 165 -10.64 -2.30 2.52
N TYR A 166 -9.97 -3.12 1.72
CA TYR A 166 -8.76 -3.84 2.12
C TYR A 166 -7.54 -3.22 1.43
N ASN A 167 -6.58 -2.72 2.20
CA ASN A 167 -5.29 -2.31 1.64
C ASN A 167 -4.29 -3.45 1.81
N CYS A 168 -3.90 -4.06 0.70
CA CYS A 168 -3.06 -5.25 0.72
C CYS A 168 -1.74 -5.06 -0.01
N LEU A 169 -0.69 -5.59 0.60
CA LEU A 169 0.68 -5.55 0.12
C LEU A 169 0.93 -6.71 -0.85
N PHE A 170 1.52 -6.38 -1.98
CA PHE A 170 2.00 -7.33 -2.96
C PHE A 170 3.47 -7.11 -3.23
N ARG A 171 4.24 -8.19 -3.28
CA ARG A 171 5.68 -8.17 -3.49
C ARG A 171 6.04 -8.81 -4.82
N TRP A 172 6.99 -8.22 -5.52
CA TRP A 172 7.53 -8.83 -6.72
C TRP A 172 8.30 -10.11 -6.40
N LYS A 173 7.91 -11.20 -7.06
CA LYS A 173 8.52 -12.51 -6.94
C LYS A 173 8.26 -13.31 -8.23
N ASP A 174 9.31 -13.96 -8.74
CA ASP A 174 9.21 -14.91 -9.86
C ASP A 174 8.44 -14.36 -11.09
N GLY A 175 8.73 -13.10 -11.47
CA GLY A 175 8.15 -12.46 -12.66
C GLY A 175 6.75 -11.87 -12.45
N ARG A 176 6.23 -11.83 -11.22
CA ARG A 176 4.91 -11.28 -10.94
C ARG A 176 4.80 -10.72 -9.51
N TYR A 177 3.67 -10.10 -9.20
CA TYR A 177 3.35 -9.64 -7.85
C TYR A 177 2.56 -10.70 -7.08
N ASP A 178 3.13 -11.17 -5.98
CA ASP A 178 2.54 -12.14 -5.05
C ASP A 178 1.91 -11.43 -3.85
N TYR A 179 0.76 -11.93 -3.40
CA TYR A 179 0.09 -11.46 -2.19
C TYR A 179 0.95 -11.72 -0.95
N VAL A 180 1.12 -10.71 -0.10
CA VAL A 180 1.80 -10.84 1.20
C VAL A 180 0.78 -10.87 2.33
N ASN A 181 0.06 -9.78 2.54
CA ASN A 181 -0.90 -9.58 3.63
C ASN A 181 -1.78 -8.35 3.36
N CYS A 182 -2.81 -8.14 4.18
CA CYS A 182 -3.57 -6.87 4.21
C CYS A 182 -3.29 -6.13 5.51
N GLU A 183 -2.90 -4.87 5.38
CA GLU A 183 -2.38 -4.07 6.49
C GLU A 183 -3.43 -3.14 7.09
N VAL A 184 -4.46 -2.80 6.30
CA VAL A 184 -5.56 -1.91 6.72
C VAL A 184 -6.88 -2.49 6.27
N ILE A 185 -7.85 -2.44 7.19
CA ILE A 185 -9.27 -2.67 6.92
C ILE A 185 -9.99 -1.36 7.22
N ASP A 186 -10.78 -0.89 6.27
CA ASP A 186 -11.49 0.38 6.36
C ASP A 186 -12.99 0.12 6.17
N GLU A 187 -13.68 0.06 7.31
CA GLU A 187 -15.13 0.02 7.45
C GLU A 187 -15.53 1.37 8.05
N ASP A 188 -15.62 2.41 7.20
CA ASP A 188 -15.79 3.83 7.53
C ASP A 188 -14.59 4.55 8.16
N VAL A 189 -13.79 3.83 8.95
CA VAL A 189 -12.55 4.36 9.54
C VAL A 189 -11.39 3.40 9.26
N PRO A 190 -10.29 3.86 8.63
CA PRO A 190 -9.13 3.03 8.36
C PRO A 190 -8.50 2.52 9.67
N ARG A 191 -8.46 1.20 9.85
CA ARG A 191 -7.83 0.53 10.99
C ARG A 191 -6.69 -0.36 10.51
N LYS A 192 -5.50 -0.16 11.08
CA LYS A 192 -4.39 -1.09 10.86
C LYS A 192 -4.71 -2.44 11.49
N VAL A 193 -4.45 -3.51 10.77
CA VAL A 193 -4.51 -4.86 11.32
C VAL A 193 -3.39 -4.98 12.36
N LYS A 194 -3.73 -5.45 13.57
CA LYS A 194 -2.73 -5.60 14.63
C LYS A 194 -1.71 -6.68 14.25
N ALA A 195 -0.47 -6.53 14.69
CA ALA A 195 0.63 -7.41 14.32
C ALA A 195 0.34 -8.87 14.70
N GLU A 196 -0.28 -9.12 15.84
CA GLU A 196 -0.66 -10.46 16.30
C GLU A 196 -1.73 -11.16 15.44
N PHE A 197 -2.43 -10.42 14.58
CA PHE A 197 -3.49 -10.95 13.72
C PHE A 197 -3.16 -10.85 12.23
N ILE A 198 -2.01 -10.31 11.85
CA ILE A 198 -1.70 -10.00 10.44
C ILE A 198 -1.70 -11.24 9.55
N ASP A 199 -1.14 -12.34 10.04
CA ASP A 199 -1.03 -13.59 9.28
C ASP A 199 -2.39 -14.30 9.15
N SER A 200 -3.13 -14.41 10.26
CA SER A 200 -4.43 -15.07 10.27
C SER A 200 -5.48 -14.28 9.48
N MET A 201 -5.52 -12.96 9.64
CA MET A 201 -6.39 -12.09 8.84
C MET A 201 -5.96 -12.06 7.38
N GLY A 202 -4.66 -12.11 7.08
CA GLY A 202 -4.15 -12.18 5.72
C GLY A 202 -4.72 -13.38 4.96
N VAL A 203 -4.74 -14.55 5.57
CA VAL A 203 -5.33 -15.76 4.97
C VAL A 203 -6.83 -15.60 4.69
N GLU A 204 -7.60 -15.08 5.64
CA GLU A 204 -9.05 -14.92 5.47
C GLU A 204 -9.39 -13.84 4.43
N ILE A 205 -8.69 -12.71 4.45
CA ILE A 205 -8.91 -11.65 3.47
C ILE A 205 -8.50 -12.14 2.08
N LYS A 206 -7.40 -12.88 1.94
CA LYS A 206 -7.03 -13.45 0.63
C LYS A 206 -8.14 -14.33 0.06
N LYS A 207 -8.81 -15.15 0.88
CA LYS A 207 -9.97 -15.95 0.43
C LYS A 207 -11.11 -15.07 -0.08
N ILE A 208 -11.34 -13.91 0.53
CA ILE A 208 -12.33 -12.93 0.07
C ILE A 208 -11.90 -12.34 -1.28
N LEU A 209 -10.65 -11.90 -1.40
CA LEU A 209 -10.12 -11.34 -2.65
C LEU A 209 -10.22 -12.35 -3.81
N ASP A 210 -9.84 -13.61 -3.57
CA ASP A 210 -9.93 -14.68 -4.58
C ASP A 210 -11.40 -14.96 -4.95
N ARG A 211 -12.28 -15.11 -3.95
CA ARG A 211 -13.72 -15.39 -4.17
C ARG A 211 -14.42 -14.29 -4.97
N ASN A 212 -14.05 -13.04 -4.72
CA ASN A 212 -14.64 -11.88 -5.36
C ASN A 212 -13.93 -11.51 -6.68
N ASN A 213 -13.06 -12.39 -7.20
CA ASN A 213 -12.27 -12.18 -8.42
C ASN A 213 -11.49 -10.86 -8.40
N MET A 214 -10.95 -10.49 -7.25
CA MET A 214 -10.19 -9.25 -7.10
C MET A 214 -8.76 -9.37 -7.65
N LEU A 215 -8.26 -10.59 -7.79
CA LEU A 215 -6.92 -10.93 -8.29
C LEU A 215 -7.07 -11.83 -9.53
N PHE A 216 -6.41 -11.53 -10.65
CA PHE A 216 -6.53 -12.28 -11.91
C PHE A 216 -5.36 -12.05 -12.88
#